data_AF-A0A2R6EU42-F1
#
_entry.id   AF-A0A2R6EU42-F1
#
_cell.length_a   1.000
_cell.length_b   1.000
_cell.length_c   1.000
_cell.angle_alpha   90.00
_cell.angle_beta   90.00
_cell.angle_gamma   90.00
#
_symmetry.space_group_name_H-M   'P 1'
#
loop_
_entity.id
_entity.type
_entity.pdbx_description
1 polymer ?
#
loop_
_entity_poly.entity_id
_entity_poly.type
_entity_poly.pdbx_seq_one_letter_code
_entity_poly.pdbx_strand_id
1 'polypeptide(L)'
;MSETEYEPITCPVDDCTYRDRIRSVAAHVSGTDDAAHDWDALGYEGAASFVRDAKRRQQGDASAASAASGRSESADPDGTGETTHVDDAFLADALAAARLLDEYGTAVDDLNALQLTDLYVLLSDLRAAADAGRKTVRDELTARLSRDREVASDIGAVRHSTHERTELRDEETVTAALADAGIDPETVSSPDASKVREAIETAAIDTEQVFETRESTRVTRTDIDESAVAETAIEADPADLLD
;
A
#
# COMPACT_ATOMS: atom_id res chain seq x y z
N MET A 1 9.82 -27.01 9.80
CA MET A 1 11.14 -26.54 9.33
C MET A 1 11.46 -27.24 8.04
N SER A 2 11.21 -26.54 6.93
CA SER A 2 11.67 -26.93 5.61
C SER A 2 12.08 -25.62 4.95
N GLU A 3 13.30 -25.20 5.27
CA GLU A 3 14.05 -24.26 4.44
C GLU A 3 14.05 -24.86 3.03
N THR A 4 13.58 -24.14 2.02
CA THR A 4 13.92 -24.53 0.65
C THR A 4 15.39 -24.18 0.48
N GLU A 5 16.27 -25.09 0.91
CA GLU A 5 17.72 -24.95 0.96
C GLU A 5 18.27 -24.89 -0.48
N TYR A 6 18.30 -23.68 -1.06
CA TYR A 6 19.06 -23.44 -2.29
C TYR A 6 20.54 -23.72 -2.03
N GLU A 7 21.16 -24.56 -2.86
CA GLU A 7 22.55 -24.95 -2.70
C GLU A 7 23.50 -23.75 -2.87
N PRO A 8 24.63 -23.69 -2.14
CA PRO A 8 25.62 -22.64 -2.31
C PRO A 8 26.23 -22.64 -3.72
N ILE A 9 26.27 -21.47 -4.34
CA ILE A 9 26.84 -21.23 -5.69
C ILE A 9 28.12 -20.40 -5.58
N THR A 10 29.00 -20.53 -6.57
CA THR A 10 30.19 -19.69 -6.69
C THR A 10 29.85 -18.38 -7.39
N CYS A 11 30.59 -17.31 -7.07
CA CYS A 11 30.57 -16.07 -7.82
C CYS A 11 30.76 -16.33 -9.33
N PRO A 12 29.98 -15.70 -10.22
CA PRO A 12 30.09 -15.92 -11.67
C PRO A 12 31.36 -15.33 -12.30
N VAL A 13 32.19 -14.60 -11.55
CA VAL A 13 33.45 -14.02 -12.03
C VAL A 13 34.56 -15.07 -12.01
N ASP A 14 35.22 -15.31 -13.14
CA ASP A 14 36.17 -16.42 -13.36
C ASP A 14 37.32 -16.51 -12.33
N ASP A 15 37.78 -15.37 -11.81
CA ASP A 15 38.87 -15.29 -10.81
C ASP A 15 38.39 -15.05 -9.37
N CYS A 16 37.07 -15.05 -9.13
CA CYS A 16 36.49 -14.85 -7.80
C CYS A 16 36.13 -16.18 -7.14
N THR A 17 36.67 -16.43 -5.95
CA THR A 17 36.47 -17.68 -5.21
C THR A 17 35.32 -17.63 -4.20
N TYR A 18 34.59 -16.50 -4.11
CA TYR A 18 33.49 -16.34 -3.17
C TYR A 18 32.36 -17.35 -3.48
N ARG A 19 31.94 -18.12 -2.48
CA ARG A 19 30.91 -19.16 -2.61
C ARG A 19 30.00 -19.14 -1.40
N ASP A 20 28.71 -18.94 -1.63
CA ASP A 20 27.68 -18.90 -0.59
C ASP A 20 26.29 -19.06 -1.24
N ARG A 21 25.21 -18.90 -0.46
CA ARG A 21 23.83 -18.89 -0.94
C ARG A 21 23.64 -17.83 -2.03
N ILE A 22 22.71 -18.07 -2.95
CA ILE A 22 22.45 -17.24 -4.14
C ILE A 22 22.37 -15.74 -3.81
N ARG A 23 21.62 -15.37 -2.75
CA ARG A 23 21.49 -13.96 -2.33
C ARG A 23 22.77 -13.38 -1.74
N SER A 24 23.57 -14.20 -1.06
CA SER A 24 24.86 -13.79 -0.48
C SER A 24 25.88 -13.52 -1.58
N VAL A 25 25.91 -14.35 -2.63
CA VAL A 25 26.69 -14.10 -3.85
C VAL A 25 26.23 -12.83 -4.57
N ALA A 26 24.93 -12.58 -4.67
CA ALA A 26 24.40 -11.36 -5.26
C ALA A 26 24.76 -10.10 -4.46
N ALA A 27 24.76 -10.19 -3.13
CA ALA A 27 25.22 -9.10 -2.27
C ALA A 27 26.74 -8.88 -2.42
N HIS A 28 27.53 -9.94 -2.49
CA HIS A 28 28.98 -9.88 -2.72
C HIS A 28 29.32 -9.17 -4.03
N VAL A 29 28.67 -9.54 -5.14
CA VAL A 29 28.88 -8.92 -6.45
C VAL A 29 28.48 -7.44 -6.41
N SER A 30 27.30 -7.10 -5.88
CA SER A 30 26.84 -5.70 -5.76
C SER A 30 27.70 -4.85 -4.83
N GLY A 31 28.38 -5.46 -3.87
CA GLY A 31 29.24 -4.78 -2.90
C GLY A 31 30.70 -4.68 -3.33
N THR A 32 31.09 -5.31 -4.44
CA THR A 32 32.47 -5.30 -4.95
C THR A 32 32.57 -4.28 -6.08
N ASP A 33 33.28 -3.18 -5.84
CA ASP A 33 33.38 -2.04 -6.75
C ASP A 33 34.49 -2.25 -7.80
N ASP A 34 34.27 -3.20 -8.73
CA ASP A 34 35.15 -3.41 -9.88
C ASP A 34 34.38 -3.80 -11.14
N ALA A 35 35.03 -3.62 -12.30
CA ALA A 35 34.40 -3.87 -13.60
C ALA A 35 34.09 -5.35 -13.88
N ALA A 36 34.71 -6.29 -13.15
CA ALA A 36 34.43 -7.71 -13.30
C ALA A 36 33.16 -8.12 -12.52
N HIS A 37 32.86 -7.43 -11.41
CA HIS A 37 31.65 -7.60 -10.59
C HIS A 37 30.50 -6.66 -11.01
N ASP A 38 30.61 -6.04 -12.19
CA ASP A 38 29.53 -5.24 -12.76
C ASP A 38 28.43 -6.16 -13.34
N TRP A 39 27.17 -5.85 -13.01
CA TRP A 39 26.05 -6.70 -13.41
C TRP A 39 25.83 -6.71 -14.92
N ASP A 40 25.99 -5.56 -15.60
CA ASP A 40 25.87 -5.48 -17.05
C ASP A 40 26.99 -6.27 -17.73
N ALA A 41 28.23 -6.22 -17.21
CA ALA A 41 29.35 -7.03 -17.68
C ALA A 41 29.11 -8.54 -17.51
N LEU A 42 28.40 -8.94 -16.44
CA LEU A 42 27.99 -10.32 -16.19
C LEU A 42 26.73 -10.74 -16.98
N GLY A 43 26.15 -9.84 -17.78
CA GLY A 43 24.95 -10.11 -18.60
C GLY A 43 23.64 -10.13 -17.82
N TYR A 44 23.59 -9.50 -16.64
CA TYR A 44 22.37 -9.37 -15.84
C TYR A 44 21.98 -7.90 -15.69
N GLU A 45 20.69 -7.59 -15.78
CA GLU A 45 20.17 -6.24 -15.51
C GLU A 45 20.40 -5.76 -14.06
N GLY A 46 20.90 -6.64 -13.19
CA GLY A 46 21.16 -6.39 -11.78
C GLY A 46 21.06 -7.66 -10.94
N ALA A 47 21.38 -7.53 -9.65
CA ALA A 47 21.34 -8.62 -8.66
C ALA A 47 20.02 -9.40 -8.65
N ALA A 48 18.88 -8.71 -8.78
CA ALA A 48 17.56 -9.36 -8.81
C ALA A 48 17.34 -10.24 -10.05
N SER A 49 17.94 -9.89 -11.19
CA SER A 49 17.89 -10.72 -12.40
C SER A 49 18.73 -11.98 -12.22
N PHE A 50 19.95 -11.84 -11.69
CA PHE A 50 20.83 -12.95 -11.32
C PHE A 50 20.17 -13.91 -10.32
N VAL A 51 19.60 -13.41 -9.22
CA VAL A 51 18.96 -14.25 -8.19
C VAL A 51 17.78 -15.04 -8.77
N ARG A 52 16.94 -14.40 -9.60
CA ARG A 52 15.80 -15.08 -10.26
C ARG A 52 16.27 -16.19 -11.19
N ASP A 53 17.31 -15.93 -11.97
CA ASP A 53 17.85 -16.88 -12.93
C ASP A 53 18.60 -18.04 -12.24
N ALA A 54 19.39 -17.77 -11.20
CA ALA A 54 20.05 -18.79 -10.39
C ALA A 54 19.05 -19.68 -9.63
N LYS A 55 17.99 -19.10 -9.06
CA LYS A 55 16.89 -19.87 -8.44
C LYS A 55 16.19 -20.76 -9.47
N ARG A 56 15.91 -20.23 -10.68
CA ARG A 56 15.30 -20.98 -11.77
C ARG A 56 16.16 -22.16 -12.21
N ARG A 57 17.49 -22.00 -12.27
CA ARG A 57 18.42 -23.10 -12.58
C ARG A 57 18.36 -24.22 -11.54
N GLN A 58 18.49 -23.89 -10.25
CA GLN A 58 18.41 -24.89 -9.19
C GLN A 58 17.03 -25.57 -9.10
N GLN A 59 15.94 -24.82 -9.35
CA GLN A 59 14.60 -25.40 -9.42
C GLN A 59 14.40 -26.27 -10.66
N GLY A 60 15.01 -25.90 -11.80
CA GLY A 60 15.02 -26.71 -13.02
C GLY A 60 15.77 -28.02 -12.83
N ASP A 61 16.91 -27.99 -12.14
CA ASP A 61 17.70 -29.17 -11.79
C ASP A 61 16.98 -30.05 -10.75
N ALA A 62 16.35 -29.44 -9.74
CA ALA A 62 15.52 -30.14 -8.75
C ALA A 62 14.22 -30.72 -9.37
N SER A 63 13.63 -30.02 -10.34
CA SER A 63 12.46 -30.49 -11.09
C SER A 63 12.84 -31.57 -12.11
N ALA A 64 14.03 -31.53 -12.70
CA ALA A 64 14.55 -32.62 -13.53
C ALA A 64 14.86 -33.87 -12.68
N ALA A 65 15.36 -33.69 -11.46
CA ALA A 65 15.51 -34.76 -10.46
C ALA A 65 14.15 -35.30 -9.96
N SER A 66 13.13 -34.45 -9.83
CA SER A 66 11.79 -34.82 -9.36
C SER A 66 10.88 -35.37 -10.47
N ALA A 67 11.06 -34.95 -11.73
CA ALA A 67 10.36 -35.49 -12.89
C ALA A 67 10.77 -36.93 -13.21
N ALA A 68 11.92 -37.39 -12.69
CA ALA A 68 12.27 -38.80 -12.63
C ALA A 68 11.47 -39.59 -11.57
N SER A 69 10.66 -38.93 -10.71
CA SER A 69 9.97 -39.55 -9.57
C SER A 69 8.48 -39.22 -9.40
N GLY A 70 7.85 -38.35 -10.19
CA GLY A 70 6.43 -38.05 -9.93
C GLY A 70 5.71 -37.30 -11.04
N ARG A 71 4.74 -37.97 -11.66
CA ARG A 71 3.74 -37.38 -12.56
C ARG A 71 2.40 -37.45 -11.83
N SER A 72 1.74 -36.31 -11.61
CA SER A 72 0.27 -36.23 -11.65
C SER A 72 -0.21 -34.78 -11.60
N GLU A 73 -0.93 -34.40 -12.65
CA GLU A 73 -1.77 -33.21 -12.77
C GLU A 73 -3.09 -33.44 -12.02
N SER A 74 -3.73 -32.36 -11.57
CA SER A 74 -5.19 -32.24 -11.51
C SER A 74 -5.60 -30.76 -11.54
N ALA A 75 -6.36 -30.41 -12.56
CA ALA A 75 -7.16 -29.20 -12.69
C ALA A 75 -8.56 -29.46 -12.09
N ASP A 76 -9.28 -28.44 -11.62
CA ASP A 76 -10.47 -27.80 -12.25
C ASP A 76 -11.43 -27.35 -11.09
N PRO A 77 -12.57 -26.62 -11.30
CA PRO A 77 -12.66 -25.16 -11.32
C PRO A 77 -13.90 -24.59 -10.55
N ASP A 78 -14.13 -23.27 -10.67
CA ASP A 78 -15.44 -22.55 -10.66
C ASP A 78 -16.19 -22.30 -9.32
N GLY A 79 -16.67 -21.05 -9.10
CA GLY A 79 -17.75 -20.79 -8.12
C GLY A 79 -17.94 -19.37 -7.56
N THR A 80 -18.40 -18.44 -8.38
CA THR A 80 -19.21 -17.21 -8.11
C THR A 80 -19.53 -16.76 -6.66
N GLY A 81 -19.10 -15.53 -6.37
CA GLY A 81 -19.67 -14.60 -5.38
C GLY A 81 -18.73 -13.42 -5.19
N GLU A 82 -19.01 -12.25 -5.77
CA GLU A 82 -18.20 -11.04 -5.49
C GLU A 82 -18.60 -10.47 -4.13
N THR A 83 -18.36 -11.25 -3.09
CA THR A 83 -18.16 -10.76 -1.73
C THR A 83 -17.02 -9.76 -1.79
N THR A 84 -17.23 -8.56 -1.26
CA THR A 84 -16.18 -7.57 -1.11
C THR A 84 -15.23 -8.07 -0.03
N HIS A 85 -14.37 -9.02 -0.41
CA HIS A 85 -13.34 -9.56 0.45
C HIS A 85 -12.32 -8.46 0.71
N VAL A 86 -11.73 -8.49 1.90
CA VAL A 86 -10.40 -7.92 2.06
C VAL A 86 -9.52 -8.77 1.12
N ASP A 87 -9.04 -8.16 0.03
CA ASP A 87 -8.45 -8.84 -1.13
C ASP A 87 -7.60 -10.07 -0.74
N ASP A 88 -7.78 -11.21 -1.39
CA ASP A 88 -6.89 -12.38 -1.22
C ASP A 88 -5.41 -12.01 -1.44
N ALA A 89 -5.17 -10.98 -2.27
CA ALA A 89 -3.87 -10.35 -2.46
C ALA A 89 -3.32 -9.73 -1.15
N PHE A 90 -4.16 -9.05 -0.35
CA PHE A 90 -3.74 -8.51 0.94
C PHE A 90 -3.29 -9.64 1.89
N LEU A 91 -4.04 -10.73 1.98
CA LEU A 91 -3.67 -11.88 2.82
C LEU A 91 -2.38 -12.54 2.34
N ALA A 92 -2.25 -12.75 1.03
CA ALA A 92 -1.05 -13.30 0.43
C ALA A 92 0.19 -12.42 0.70
N ASP A 93 0.06 -11.11 0.52
CA ASP A 93 1.14 -10.14 0.76
C ASP A 93 1.49 -10.05 2.27
N ALA A 94 0.50 -10.11 3.15
CA ALA A 94 0.70 -10.11 4.60
C ALA A 94 1.48 -11.34 5.06
N LEU A 95 1.10 -12.52 4.55
CA LEU A 95 1.78 -13.78 4.84
C LEU A 95 3.19 -13.83 4.24
N ALA A 96 3.37 -13.30 3.02
CA ALA A 96 4.69 -13.15 2.41
C ALA A 96 5.59 -12.23 3.26
N ALA A 97 5.04 -11.11 3.76
CA ALA A 97 5.78 -10.17 4.60
C ALA A 97 6.15 -10.81 5.94
N ALA A 98 5.23 -11.52 6.58
CA ALA A 98 5.50 -12.27 7.81
C ALA A 98 6.60 -13.32 7.61
N ARG A 99 6.58 -14.05 6.49
CA ARG A 99 7.63 -15.03 6.15
C ARG A 99 8.99 -14.39 5.90
N LEU A 100 9.06 -13.28 5.17
CA LEU A 100 10.32 -12.58 4.94
C LEU A 100 10.88 -11.99 6.24
N LEU A 101 10.04 -11.46 7.12
CA LEU A 101 10.45 -10.96 8.43
C LEU A 101 10.97 -12.09 9.33
N ASP A 102 10.39 -13.29 9.25
CA ASP A 102 10.91 -14.48 9.94
C ASP A 102 12.26 -14.95 9.36
N GLU A 103 12.39 -14.98 8.02
CA GLU A 103 13.63 -15.37 7.33
C GLU A 103 14.78 -14.39 7.58
N TYR A 104 14.50 -13.09 7.52
CA TYR A 104 15.50 -12.02 7.61
C TYR A 104 15.80 -11.63 9.06
N GLY A 105 14.91 -11.97 9.99
CA GLY A 105 14.96 -11.49 11.37
C GLY A 105 14.43 -10.04 11.50
N THR A 106 14.27 -9.60 12.74
CA THR A 106 13.64 -8.31 13.06
C THR A 106 14.61 -7.12 13.11
N ALA A 107 15.92 -7.37 13.07
CA ALA A 107 16.95 -6.33 13.14
C ALA A 107 17.20 -5.75 11.74
N VAL A 108 16.53 -4.63 11.44
CA VAL A 108 16.61 -3.97 10.12
C VAL A 108 18.05 -3.56 9.76
N ASP A 109 18.86 -3.21 10.75
CA ASP A 109 20.25 -2.76 10.57
C ASP A 109 21.21 -3.87 10.08
N ASP A 110 20.83 -5.14 10.26
CA ASP A 110 21.62 -6.30 9.82
C ASP A 110 21.28 -6.72 8.37
N LEU A 111 20.28 -6.10 7.75
CA LEU A 111 19.80 -6.46 6.42
C LEU A 111 20.65 -5.80 5.33
N ASN A 112 21.00 -6.59 4.32
CA ASN A 112 21.67 -6.05 3.14
C ASN A 112 20.68 -5.32 2.21
N ALA A 113 21.22 -4.58 1.23
CA ALA A 113 20.43 -3.77 0.30
C ALA A 113 19.34 -4.57 -0.44
N LEU A 114 19.59 -5.85 -0.77
CA LEU A 114 18.61 -6.70 -1.45
C LEU A 114 17.48 -7.10 -0.51
N GLN A 115 17.81 -7.48 0.72
CA GLN A 115 16.80 -7.81 1.74
C GLN A 115 15.93 -6.61 2.09
N LEU A 116 16.54 -5.43 2.24
CA LEU A 116 15.82 -4.17 2.45
C LEU A 116 14.92 -3.82 1.26
N THR A 117 15.38 -4.09 0.03
CA THR A 117 14.58 -3.84 -1.18
C THR A 117 13.38 -4.76 -1.26
N ASP A 118 13.58 -6.07 -1.05
CA ASP A 118 12.50 -7.06 -1.02
C ASP A 118 11.43 -6.68 0.02
N LEU A 119 11.87 -6.34 1.25
CA LEU A 119 10.98 -5.94 2.33
C LEU A 119 10.25 -4.63 2.02
N TYR A 120 10.95 -3.62 1.49
CA TYR A 120 10.35 -2.33 1.17
C TYR A 120 9.25 -2.44 0.11
N VAL A 121 9.50 -3.18 -0.96
CA VAL A 121 8.51 -3.37 -2.04
C VAL A 121 7.28 -4.07 -1.47
N LEU A 122 7.47 -5.19 -0.76
CA LEU A 122 6.36 -5.97 -0.24
C LEU A 122 5.54 -5.20 0.83
N LEU A 123 6.21 -4.46 1.72
CA LEU A 123 5.51 -3.60 2.68
C LEU A 123 4.77 -2.44 2.01
N SER A 124 5.27 -1.95 0.87
CA SER A 124 4.60 -0.90 0.09
C SER A 124 3.30 -1.42 -0.54
N ASP A 125 3.35 -2.62 -1.13
CA ASP A 125 2.18 -3.27 -1.71
C ASP A 125 1.15 -3.63 -0.63
N LEU A 126 1.60 -4.23 0.47
CA LEU A 126 0.75 -4.53 1.62
C LEU A 126 0.08 -3.27 2.19
N ARG A 127 0.81 -2.16 2.30
CA ARG A 127 0.26 -0.87 2.73
C ARG A 127 -0.80 -0.36 1.76
N ALA A 128 -0.57 -0.47 0.46
CA ALA A 128 -1.52 -0.03 -0.56
C ALA A 128 -2.81 -0.86 -0.49
N ALA A 129 -2.69 -2.18 -0.39
CA ALA A 129 -3.81 -3.10 -0.22
C ALA A 129 -4.59 -2.83 1.08
N ALA A 130 -3.88 -2.64 2.20
CA ALA A 130 -4.49 -2.28 3.48
C ALA A 130 -5.26 -0.95 3.39
N ASP A 131 -4.71 0.06 2.73
CA ASP A 131 -5.37 1.36 2.56
C ASP A 131 -6.59 1.28 1.64
N ALA A 132 -6.55 0.43 0.61
CA ALA A 132 -7.69 0.14 -0.24
C ALA A 132 -8.82 -0.53 0.56
N GLY A 133 -8.54 -1.62 1.27
CA GLY A 133 -9.51 -2.29 2.13
C GLY A 133 -10.08 -1.36 3.21
N ARG A 134 -9.22 -0.56 3.85
CA ARG A 134 -9.65 0.46 4.82
C ARG A 134 -10.60 1.50 4.21
N LYS A 135 -10.36 1.95 2.97
CA LYS A 135 -11.26 2.88 2.27
C LYS A 135 -12.61 2.23 2.00
N THR A 136 -12.64 0.99 1.50
CA THR A 136 -13.88 0.23 1.28
C THR A 136 -14.69 0.11 2.58
N VAL A 137 -14.05 -0.31 3.68
CA VAL A 137 -14.70 -0.39 5.00
C VAL A 137 -15.20 0.98 5.47
N ARG A 138 -14.40 2.04 5.30
CA ARG A 138 -14.79 3.41 5.66
C ARG A 138 -16.00 3.89 4.86
N ASP A 139 -16.06 3.59 3.58
CA ASP A 139 -17.15 4.02 2.71
C ASP A 139 -18.45 3.31 3.11
N GLU A 140 -18.39 2.02 3.46
CA GLU A 140 -19.51 1.28 4.05
C GLU A 140 -19.93 1.82 5.44
N LEU A 141 -18.96 2.15 6.31
CA LEU A 141 -19.26 2.80 7.59
C LEU A 141 -19.93 4.16 7.39
N THR A 142 -19.50 4.93 6.39
CA THR A 142 -20.08 6.24 6.06
C THR A 142 -21.52 6.10 5.59
N ALA A 143 -21.83 5.05 4.81
CA ALA A 143 -23.19 4.76 4.36
C ALA A 143 -24.12 4.29 5.49
N ARG A 144 -23.59 3.58 6.49
CA ARG A 144 -24.38 2.95 7.57
C ARG A 144 -24.52 3.78 8.83
N LEU A 145 -23.48 4.52 9.21
CA LEU A 145 -23.46 5.26 10.46
C LEU A 145 -24.26 6.56 10.33
N SER A 146 -25.08 6.85 11.33
CA SER A 146 -25.67 8.19 11.47
C SER A 146 -24.56 9.24 11.59
N ARG A 147 -24.79 10.41 10.99
CA ARG A 147 -23.88 11.54 11.08
C ARG A 147 -23.70 12.02 12.52
N ASP A 148 -22.53 12.59 12.78
CA ASP A 148 -22.12 13.20 14.05
C ASP A 148 -22.19 12.24 15.25
N ARG A 149 -21.91 10.95 15.00
CA ARG A 149 -21.95 9.88 15.99
C ARG A 149 -20.63 9.11 16.05
N GLU A 150 -20.28 8.71 17.27
CA GLU A 150 -19.18 7.79 17.55
C GLU A 150 -19.71 6.38 17.83
N VAL A 151 -18.95 5.39 17.38
CA VAL A 151 -19.21 3.97 17.59
C VAL A 151 -17.92 3.31 18.07
N ALA A 152 -17.99 2.71 19.25
CA ALA A 152 -16.95 1.86 19.80
C ALA A 152 -17.22 0.38 19.48
N SER A 153 -16.15 -0.39 19.34
CA SER A 153 -16.10 -1.84 19.20
C SER A 153 -15.01 -2.42 20.09
N ASP A 154 -14.82 -3.74 20.05
CA ASP A 154 -13.83 -4.45 20.87
C ASP A 154 -12.38 -4.03 20.56
N ILE A 155 -12.09 -3.56 19.35
CA ILE A 155 -10.73 -3.20 18.90
C ILE A 155 -10.49 -1.68 18.93
N GLY A 156 -11.53 -0.85 18.97
CA GLY A 156 -11.35 0.60 18.97
C GLY A 156 -12.63 1.36 18.68
N ALA A 157 -12.49 2.62 18.28
CA ALA A 157 -13.64 3.48 18.00
C ALA A 157 -13.48 4.32 16.74
N VAL A 158 -14.61 4.61 16.10
CA VAL A 158 -14.71 5.47 14.93
C VAL A 158 -15.80 6.53 15.11
N ARG A 159 -15.58 7.71 14.54
CA ARG A 159 -16.54 8.80 14.52
C ARG A 159 -16.89 9.20 13.10
N HIS A 160 -18.19 9.26 12.81
CA HIS A 160 -18.73 9.84 11.59
C HIS A 160 -19.01 11.32 11.85
N SER A 161 -18.25 12.21 11.22
CA SER A 161 -18.39 13.66 11.39
C SER A 161 -18.88 14.32 10.11
N THR A 162 -19.71 15.34 10.26
CA THR A 162 -20.12 16.22 9.17
C THR A 162 -19.23 17.46 9.15
N HIS A 163 -18.79 17.85 7.95
CA HIS A 163 -18.01 19.06 7.71
C HIS A 163 -18.68 19.87 6.61
N GLU A 164 -19.05 21.10 6.95
CA GLU A 164 -19.55 22.07 5.98
C GLU A 164 -18.40 22.97 5.52
N ARG A 165 -18.25 23.10 4.20
CA ARG A 165 -17.32 24.04 3.59
C ARG A 165 -18.10 25.01 2.72
N THR A 166 -17.89 26.29 2.95
CA THR A 166 -18.43 27.35 2.12
C THR A 166 -17.39 27.76 1.08
N GLU A 167 -17.75 27.69 -0.20
CA GLU A 167 -16.89 28.08 -1.32
C GLU A 167 -17.63 29.02 -2.27
N LEU A 168 -16.88 29.75 -3.09
CA LEU A 168 -17.48 30.63 -4.09
C LEU A 168 -18.24 29.79 -5.11
N ARG A 169 -19.39 30.31 -5.54
CA ARG A 169 -20.03 29.81 -6.75
C ARG A 169 -19.14 30.05 -7.97
N ASP A 170 -19.55 29.54 -9.12
CA ASP A 170 -18.86 29.81 -10.37
C ASP A 170 -18.73 31.32 -10.62
N GLU A 171 -17.67 31.68 -11.36
CA GLU A 171 -17.27 33.07 -11.59
C GLU A 171 -18.40 33.91 -12.22
N GLU A 172 -19.21 33.32 -13.11
CA GLU A 172 -20.34 33.99 -13.75
C GLU A 172 -21.42 34.36 -12.71
N THR A 173 -21.80 33.41 -11.85
CA THR A 173 -22.76 33.64 -10.77
C THR A 173 -22.28 34.67 -9.77
N VAL A 174 -21.01 34.59 -9.36
CA VAL A 174 -20.40 35.56 -8.44
C VAL A 174 -20.40 36.96 -9.06
N THR A 175 -19.98 37.07 -10.31
CA THR A 175 -19.91 38.34 -11.05
C THR A 175 -21.29 38.96 -11.23
N ALA A 176 -22.30 38.15 -11.59
CA ALA A 176 -23.68 38.61 -11.74
C ALA A 176 -24.24 39.12 -10.42
N ALA A 177 -24.05 38.39 -9.31
CA ALA A 177 -24.53 38.79 -7.99
C ALA A 177 -23.86 40.08 -7.49
N LEU A 178 -22.56 40.27 -7.77
CA LEU A 178 -21.86 41.52 -7.45
C LEU A 178 -22.38 42.69 -8.30
N ALA A 179 -22.59 42.49 -9.60
CA ALA A 179 -23.08 43.52 -10.51
C ALA A 179 -24.52 43.95 -10.19
N ASP A 180 -25.41 43.00 -9.87
CA ASP A 180 -26.80 43.28 -9.47
C ASP A 180 -26.88 44.14 -8.20
N ALA A 181 -25.87 44.05 -7.34
CA ALA A 181 -25.73 44.85 -6.14
C ALA A 181 -24.98 46.18 -6.36
N GLY A 182 -24.57 46.47 -7.59
CA GLY A 182 -23.84 47.67 -7.95
C GLY A 182 -22.35 47.66 -7.57
N ILE A 183 -21.76 46.49 -7.29
CA ILE A 183 -20.32 46.33 -7.13
C ILE A 183 -19.71 46.03 -8.50
N ASP A 184 -18.73 46.82 -8.90
CA ASP A 184 -17.98 46.55 -10.12
C ASP A 184 -17.06 45.32 -9.91
N PRO A 185 -17.24 44.24 -10.67
CA PRO A 185 -16.55 42.97 -10.44
C PRO A 185 -15.04 43.06 -10.65
N GLU A 186 -14.54 44.01 -11.46
CA GLU A 186 -13.10 44.23 -11.65
C GLU A 186 -12.42 44.79 -10.38
N THR A 187 -13.20 45.43 -9.50
CA THR A 187 -12.73 45.90 -8.18
C THR A 187 -12.36 44.75 -7.25
N VAL A 188 -12.97 43.58 -7.43
CA VAL A 188 -12.63 42.33 -6.73
C VAL A 188 -11.61 41.57 -7.60
N SER A 189 -10.44 42.18 -7.80
CA SER A 189 -9.42 41.81 -8.81
C SER A 189 -8.71 40.46 -8.61
N SER A 190 -9.28 39.56 -7.80
CA SER A 190 -8.92 38.16 -7.71
C SER A 190 -10.08 37.45 -7.00
N PRO A 191 -10.48 36.22 -7.41
CA PRO A 191 -11.49 35.42 -6.73
C PRO A 191 -10.99 34.89 -5.36
N ASP A 192 -10.40 35.77 -4.56
CA ASP A 192 -10.15 35.56 -3.16
C ASP A 192 -11.49 35.56 -2.43
N ALA A 193 -11.92 34.38 -1.98
CA ALA A 193 -13.12 34.19 -1.17
C ALA A 193 -13.20 35.16 0.02
N SER A 194 -12.06 35.58 0.59
CA SER A 194 -12.03 36.58 1.66
C SER A 194 -12.42 37.99 1.21
N LYS A 195 -11.96 38.44 0.03
CA LYS A 195 -12.29 39.77 -0.51
C LYS A 195 -13.75 39.84 -0.97
N VAL A 196 -14.23 38.77 -1.59
CA VAL A 196 -15.65 38.66 -1.97
C VAL A 196 -16.52 38.71 -0.73
N ARG A 197 -16.13 38.03 0.37
CA ARG A 197 -16.85 38.06 1.64
C ARG A 197 -16.96 39.48 2.23
N GLU A 198 -15.87 40.24 2.23
CA GLU A 198 -15.86 41.64 2.68
C GLU A 198 -16.75 42.54 1.81
N ALA A 199 -16.73 42.33 0.49
CA ALA A 199 -17.53 43.09 -0.46
C ALA A 199 -19.03 42.84 -0.27
N ILE A 200 -19.46 41.58 -0.10
CA ILE A 200 -20.87 41.24 0.10
C ILE A 200 -21.40 41.75 1.46
N GLU A 201 -20.57 41.75 2.51
CA GLU A 201 -20.94 42.32 3.82
C GLU A 201 -21.23 43.82 3.72
N THR A 202 -20.41 44.54 2.93
CA THR A 202 -20.57 46.00 2.73
C THR A 202 -21.79 46.32 1.87
N ALA A 203 -22.08 45.51 0.85
CA ALA A 203 -23.19 45.72 -0.07
C ALA A 203 -24.51 45.07 0.38
N ALA A 204 -24.54 44.44 1.56
CA ALA A 204 -25.70 43.70 2.08
C ALA A 204 -26.25 42.65 1.09
N ILE A 205 -25.35 42.01 0.35
CA ILE A 205 -25.67 40.89 -0.54
C ILE A 205 -25.79 39.63 0.32
N ASP A 206 -26.81 38.82 0.04
CA ASP A 206 -26.95 37.56 0.75
C ASP A 206 -25.77 36.62 0.42
N THR A 207 -25.17 36.03 1.45
CA THR A 207 -24.02 35.14 1.29
C THR A 207 -24.37 33.94 0.40
N GLU A 208 -25.62 33.47 0.45
CA GLU A 208 -26.10 32.35 -0.36
C GLU A 208 -26.26 32.69 -1.84
N GLN A 209 -26.11 33.95 -2.26
CA GLN A 209 -26.10 34.31 -3.68
C GLN A 209 -24.73 34.10 -4.31
N VAL A 210 -23.67 34.26 -3.51
CA VAL A 210 -22.28 34.32 -3.97
C VAL A 210 -21.48 33.10 -3.54
N PHE A 211 -21.84 32.51 -2.40
CA PHE A 211 -21.23 31.31 -1.88
C PHE A 211 -22.21 30.13 -1.93
N GLU A 212 -21.68 28.94 -2.15
CA GLU A 212 -22.36 27.68 -1.93
C GLU A 212 -21.76 26.97 -0.70
N THR A 213 -22.62 26.37 0.11
CA THR A 213 -22.19 25.49 1.20
C THR A 213 -22.25 24.06 0.72
N ARG A 214 -21.10 23.39 0.70
CA ARG A 214 -20.99 21.96 0.43
C ARG A 214 -20.77 21.20 1.72
N GLU A 215 -21.64 20.23 1.96
CA GLU A 215 -21.52 19.31 3.08
C GLU A 215 -20.68 18.11 2.65
N SER A 216 -19.74 17.71 3.50
CA SER A 216 -18.92 16.51 3.32
C SER A 216 -18.93 15.72 4.61
N THR A 217 -19.03 14.40 4.51
CA THR A 217 -18.94 13.52 5.68
C THR A 217 -17.61 12.77 5.70
N ARG A 218 -17.17 12.40 6.89
CA ARG A 218 -15.95 11.62 7.08
C ARG A 218 -16.08 10.69 8.27
N VAL A 219 -15.70 9.43 8.07
CA VAL A 219 -15.43 8.50 9.17
C VAL A 219 -13.94 8.55 9.53
N THR A 220 -13.64 8.78 10.81
CA THR A 220 -12.27 8.86 11.35
C THR A 220 -12.13 7.94 12.54
N ARG A 221 -11.02 7.20 12.63
CA ARG A 221 -10.66 6.45 13.85
C ARG A 221 -10.37 7.43 14.99
N THR A 222 -10.98 7.21 16.15
CA THR A 222 -10.75 8.02 17.36
C THR A 222 -9.86 7.30 18.35
N ASP A 223 -10.03 5.99 18.50
CA ASP A 223 -9.30 5.16 19.48
C ASP A 223 -8.93 3.79 18.91
N ILE A 224 -7.96 3.15 19.55
CA ILE A 224 -7.52 1.78 19.30
C ILE A 224 -7.13 1.12 20.62
N ASP A 225 -7.60 -0.10 20.85
CA ASP A 225 -7.16 -0.95 21.96
C ASP A 225 -6.07 -1.89 21.45
N GLU A 226 -4.81 -1.53 21.71
CA GLU A 226 -3.65 -2.32 21.26
C GLU A 226 -3.58 -3.72 21.91
N SER A 227 -4.20 -3.89 23.09
CA SER A 227 -4.23 -5.19 23.77
C SER A 227 -5.20 -6.13 23.06
N ALA A 228 -6.40 -5.64 22.73
CA ALA A 228 -7.39 -6.40 21.96
C ALA A 228 -6.87 -6.79 20.57
N VAL A 229 -6.08 -5.91 19.92
CA VAL A 229 -5.40 -6.24 18.65
C VAL A 229 -4.43 -7.40 18.83
N ALA A 230 -3.60 -7.36 19.88
CA ALA A 230 -2.63 -8.42 20.16
C ALA A 230 -3.31 -9.75 20.49
N GLU A 231 -4.40 -9.73 21.27
CA GLU A 231 -5.20 -10.93 21.56
C GLU A 231 -5.78 -11.54 20.28
N THR A 232 -6.34 -10.71 19.39
CA THR A 232 -6.86 -11.16 18.09
C THR A 232 -5.79 -11.86 17.25
N ALA A 233 -4.54 -11.37 17.28
CA ALA A 233 -3.43 -11.96 16.53
C ALA A 233 -2.97 -13.31 17.11
N ILE A 234 -3.10 -13.52 18.43
CA ILE A 234 -2.72 -14.78 19.10
C ILE A 234 -3.72 -15.89 18.79
N GLU A 235 -5.00 -15.55 18.63
CA GLU A 235 -6.07 -16.52 18.35
C GLU A 235 -6.11 -16.98 16.87
N ALA A 236 -5.40 -16.29 15.97
CA ALA A 236 -5.34 -16.65 14.56
C ALA A 236 -4.23 -17.68 14.29
N ASP A 237 -4.60 -18.90 13.89
CA ASP A 237 -3.64 -19.80 13.24
C ASP A 237 -3.46 -19.36 11.78
N PRO A 238 -2.23 -19.02 11.32
CA PRO A 238 -2.01 -18.60 9.95
C PRO A 238 -2.36 -19.68 8.91
N ALA A 239 -2.46 -20.96 9.29
CA ALA A 239 -2.95 -22.03 8.43
C ALA A 239 -4.47 -21.91 8.16
N ASP A 240 -5.24 -21.38 9.10
CA ASP A 240 -6.70 -21.20 8.98
C ASP A 240 -7.09 -20.00 8.10
N LEU A 241 -6.12 -19.20 7.64
CA LEU A 241 -6.34 -17.97 6.85
C LEU A 241 -6.22 -18.19 5.32
N LEU A 242 -5.96 -19.41 4.88
CA LEU A 242 -5.71 -19.76 3.47
C LEU A 242 -6.67 -20.82 2.89
N ASP A 243 -7.64 -21.30 3.68
CA ASP A 243 -8.67 -22.28 3.25
C ASP A 243 -9.96 -21.60 2.75
#